data_AF-A0A2G6J3B9-F1
#
_entry.id   AF-A0A2G6J3B9-F1
#
_cell.length_a   1.000
_cell.length_b   1.000
_cell.length_c   1.000
_cell.angle_alpha   90.00
_cell.angle_beta   90.00
_cell.angle_gamma   90.00
#
_symmetry.space_group_name_H-M   'P 1'
#
loop_
_entity.id
_entity.type
_entity.pdbx_description
1 polymer ?
#
loop_
_entity_poly.entity_id
_entity_poly.type
_entity_poly.pdbx_seq_one_letter_code
_entity_poly.pdbx_strand_id
1 'polypeptide(L)'
;MFTITRKDDSTMTRPRWLRHGLVVALLFAVPACSRITCSQKRHRAIEFMNKGVKSYRDGIPAAALRDLKRAVEEDDTYMTAHYNLAKVFQDLKKWEDASRHLVRVTSIEPKNSRAFYDLGTCYLHVKRYDLARDALNKALSVQPKLYVAHYRLGQIAQAQDKPKDADRHYRKAIQINARFVKPFVKLGLLYLNYDYPDLAMQVMKSAVAINKDSGEAYNALGAAYQMLKQYDKAADAFKRALENQRDLYDAMYNRGIALASLGKLKEAEKALRLFTRAARGKKSVDQEWVRAAQDKISELYGKQHGPSSVMPKRLPKRAK
;
A
#
# COMPACT_ATOMS: atom_id res chain seq x y z
N MET A 1 -6.79 29.68 23.65
CA MET A 1 -7.05 30.77 24.63
C MET A 1 -7.75 31.88 23.88
N PHE A 2 -9.08 31.95 23.95
CA PHE A 2 -9.84 33.07 23.40
C PHE A 2 -10.66 33.68 24.53
N THR A 3 -10.40 34.96 24.74
CA THR A 3 -10.79 35.81 25.85
C THR A 3 -12.22 36.32 25.67
N ILE A 4 -12.97 36.29 26.77
CA ILE A 4 -14.25 36.95 26.96
C ILE A 4 -13.99 38.46 27.11
N THR A 5 -14.74 39.30 26.41
CA THR A 5 -14.95 40.69 26.83
C THR A 5 -16.44 40.97 26.95
N ARG A 6 -16.80 41.32 28.18
CA ARG A 6 -18.09 41.79 28.67
C ARG A 6 -18.17 43.29 28.33
N LYS A 7 -19.32 43.78 27.89
CA LYS A 7 -19.59 45.23 27.86
C LYS A 7 -20.96 45.50 28.48
N ASP A 8 -20.95 46.53 29.31
CA ASP A 8 -21.87 46.82 30.41
C ASP A 8 -23.31 47.19 30.04
N ASP A 9 -24.15 46.96 31.05
CA ASP A 9 -25.49 47.51 31.24
C ASP A 9 -25.51 49.04 31.15
N SER A 10 -26.56 49.59 30.53
CA SER A 10 -27.26 50.74 31.09
C SER A 10 -28.60 50.99 30.41
N THR A 11 -29.56 51.38 31.25
CA THR A 11 -30.89 51.97 30.97
C THR A 11 -32.08 51.02 30.76
N MET A 12 -32.67 50.67 31.90
CA MET A 12 -34.06 50.27 32.05
C MET A 12 -35.01 51.41 31.66
N THR A 13 -36.00 51.11 30.83
CA THR A 13 -37.35 51.69 30.94
C THR A 13 -38.37 50.58 30.69
N ARG A 14 -39.09 50.16 31.74
CA ARG A 14 -40.20 49.18 31.66
C ARG A 14 -41.54 49.91 31.57
N PRO A 15 -42.47 49.51 30.68
CA PRO A 15 -43.87 49.95 30.77
C PRO A 15 -44.66 49.16 31.82
N ARG A 16 -45.43 49.89 32.63
CA ARG A 16 -46.40 49.40 33.61
C ARG A 16 -47.66 48.86 32.93
N TRP A 17 -47.82 47.54 32.86
CA TRP A 17 -49.13 46.89 32.86
C TRP A 17 -49.02 45.56 33.62
N LEU A 18 -49.65 45.53 34.79
CA LEU A 18 -49.83 44.36 35.63
C LEU A 18 -51.33 44.33 35.91
N ARG A 19 -51.97 43.18 35.64
CA ARG A 19 -53.16 42.64 36.33
C ARG A 19 -54.12 41.96 35.34
N HIS A 20 -53.97 40.65 35.15
CA HIS A 20 -54.90 39.62 35.61
C HIS A 20 -54.50 38.25 35.03
N GLY A 21 -54.68 37.22 35.85
CA GLY A 21 -54.03 35.92 35.68
C GLY A 21 -54.58 35.06 34.54
N LEU A 22 -53.73 34.16 34.09
CA LEU A 22 -54.05 32.74 33.91
C LEU A 22 -52.71 32.01 33.75
N VAL A 23 -52.34 31.17 34.71
CA VAL A 23 -51.28 30.18 34.52
C VAL A 23 -51.87 29.09 33.63
N VAL A 24 -51.73 29.25 32.32
CA VAL A 24 -51.88 28.14 31.39
C VAL A 24 -50.49 27.54 31.21
N ALA A 25 -50.21 26.50 31.98
CA ALA A 25 -49.14 25.57 31.66
C ALA A 25 -49.51 24.83 30.37
N LEU A 26 -49.29 25.46 29.22
CA LEU A 26 -49.20 24.76 27.94
C LEU A 26 -47.91 23.95 27.99
N LEU A 27 -48.05 22.73 28.52
CA LEU A 27 -47.17 21.60 28.22
C LEU A 27 -47.17 21.42 26.70
N PHE A 28 -46.34 22.20 26.00
CA PHE A 28 -45.82 21.78 24.72
C PHE A 28 -44.97 20.55 25.02
N ALA A 29 -45.57 19.37 24.88
CA ALA A 29 -44.86 18.13 24.67
C ALA A 29 -44.11 18.26 23.32
N VAL A 30 -43.04 19.04 23.32
CA VAL A 30 -41.97 18.89 22.35
C VAL A 30 -41.51 17.44 22.54
N PRO A 31 -41.38 16.60 21.50
CA PRO A 31 -40.78 15.31 21.65
C PRO A 31 -39.29 15.51 22.00
N ALA A 32 -39.00 15.69 23.28
CA ALA A 32 -37.65 15.90 23.81
C ALA A 32 -36.80 14.62 23.72
N CYS A 33 -37.38 13.49 23.29
CA CYS A 33 -36.78 12.17 23.42
C CYS A 33 -35.96 11.66 22.23
N SER A 34 -35.84 12.38 21.10
CA SER A 34 -34.99 11.92 19.98
C SER A 34 -33.65 12.66 19.87
N ARG A 35 -33.61 13.97 20.14
CA ARG A 35 -32.38 14.78 20.00
C ARG A 35 -31.42 14.64 21.19
N ILE A 36 -31.95 14.59 22.42
CA ILE A 36 -31.13 14.48 23.64
C ILE A 36 -30.48 13.09 23.73
N THR A 37 -31.22 12.03 23.44
CA THR A 37 -30.72 10.64 23.44
C THR A 37 -29.69 10.38 22.35
N CYS A 38 -29.89 10.91 21.14
CA CYS A 38 -28.91 10.84 20.05
C CYS A 38 -27.61 11.57 20.42
N SER A 39 -27.71 12.74 21.08
CA SER A 39 -26.55 13.49 21.56
C SER A 39 -25.74 12.71 22.60
N GLN A 40 -26.41 12.01 23.53
CA GLN A 40 -25.74 11.27 24.60
C GLN A 40 -25.03 10.01 24.08
N LYS A 41 -25.66 9.28 23.13
CA LYS A 41 -25.03 8.14 22.44
C LYS A 41 -23.77 8.58 21.69
N ARG A 42 -23.85 9.68 20.93
CA ARG A 42 -22.69 10.25 20.23
C ARG A 42 -21.56 10.62 21.18
N HIS A 43 -21.87 11.23 22.33
CA HIS A 43 -20.86 11.57 23.32
C HIS A 43 -20.12 10.33 23.87
N ARG A 44 -20.85 9.27 24.24
CA ARG A 44 -20.23 8.01 24.69
C ARG A 44 -19.39 7.36 23.59
N ALA A 45 -19.90 7.36 22.35
CA ALA A 45 -19.17 6.85 21.20
C ALA A 45 -17.84 7.59 20.98
N ILE A 46 -17.82 8.92 21.14
CA ILE A 46 -16.60 9.74 21.07
C ILE A 46 -15.61 9.36 22.18
N GLU A 47 -16.08 9.14 23.40
CA GLU A 47 -15.21 8.75 24.52
C GLU A 47 -14.53 7.40 24.26
N PHE A 48 -15.30 6.38 23.88
CA PHE A 48 -14.76 5.07 23.53
C PHE A 48 -13.82 5.13 22.32
N MET A 49 -14.16 5.93 21.30
CA MET A 49 -13.30 6.13 20.14
C MET A 49 -11.96 6.75 20.56
N ASN A 50 -11.97 7.77 21.41
CA ASN A 50 -10.75 8.44 21.88
C ASN A 50 -9.87 7.48 22.70
N LYS A 51 -10.47 6.68 23.58
CA LYS A 51 -9.75 5.62 24.32
C LYS A 51 -9.12 4.61 23.36
N GLY A 52 -9.89 4.13 22.39
CA GLY A 52 -9.38 3.15 21.42
C GLY A 52 -8.27 3.70 20.51
N VAL A 53 -8.39 4.96 20.06
CA VAL A 53 -7.31 5.64 19.29
C VAL A 53 -6.06 5.83 20.15
N LYS A 54 -6.21 6.15 21.44
CA LYS A 54 -5.09 6.24 22.38
C LYS A 54 -4.40 4.88 22.54
N SER A 55 -5.15 3.81 22.86
CA SER A 55 -4.60 2.46 22.96
C SER A 55 -3.91 1.99 21.68
N TYR A 56 -4.40 2.42 20.51
CA TYR A 56 -3.75 2.11 19.25
C TYR A 56 -2.38 2.77 19.13
N ARG A 57 -2.28 4.06 19.49
CA ARG A 57 -1.01 4.79 19.54
C ARG A 57 -0.04 4.20 20.57
N ASP A 58 -0.56 3.71 21.69
CA ASP A 58 0.21 3.04 22.74
C ASP A 58 0.68 1.63 22.34
N GLY A 59 0.35 1.17 21.11
CA GLY A 59 0.77 -0.13 20.62
C GLY A 59 0.00 -1.30 21.24
N ILE A 60 -1.23 -1.07 21.68
CA ILE A 60 -2.12 -2.08 22.29
C ILE A 60 -3.35 -2.33 21.39
N PRO A 61 -3.22 -3.08 20.27
CA PRO A 61 -4.30 -3.25 19.29
C PRO A 61 -5.54 -3.95 19.87
N ALA A 62 -5.39 -4.85 20.83
CA ALA A 62 -6.52 -5.55 21.44
C ALA A 62 -7.44 -4.57 22.21
N ALA A 63 -6.86 -3.67 23.01
CA ALA A 63 -7.59 -2.63 23.70
C ALA A 63 -8.21 -1.63 22.72
N ALA A 64 -7.45 -1.23 21.69
CA ALA A 64 -7.94 -0.35 20.63
C ALA A 64 -9.19 -0.92 19.94
N LEU A 65 -9.15 -2.19 19.53
CA LEU A 65 -10.29 -2.86 18.89
C LEU A 65 -11.50 -2.95 19.81
N ARG A 66 -11.31 -3.29 21.09
CA ARG A 66 -12.41 -3.37 22.06
C ARG A 66 -13.13 -2.03 22.19
N ASP A 67 -12.37 -0.96 22.43
CA ASP A 67 -12.95 0.36 22.68
C ASP A 67 -13.54 0.96 21.39
N LEU A 68 -12.89 0.78 20.23
CA LEU A 68 -13.45 1.22 18.95
C LEU A 68 -14.70 0.45 18.51
N LYS A 69 -14.79 -0.85 18.81
CA LYS A 69 -16.03 -1.62 18.61
C LYS A 69 -17.14 -1.08 19.49
N ARG A 70 -16.84 -0.80 20.76
CA ARG A 70 -17.82 -0.20 21.67
C ARG A 70 -18.30 1.15 21.18
N ALA A 71 -17.41 1.98 20.62
CA ALA A 71 -17.78 3.26 20.03
C ALA A 71 -18.82 3.12 18.91
N VAL A 72 -18.64 2.12 18.02
CA VAL A 72 -19.59 1.81 16.95
C VAL A 72 -20.90 1.23 17.48
N GLU A 73 -20.87 0.43 18.54
CA GLU A 73 -22.08 -0.09 19.19
C GLU A 73 -22.93 1.02 19.83
N GLU A 74 -22.29 2.03 20.44
CA GLU A 74 -22.99 3.18 21.03
C GLU A 74 -23.63 4.05 19.94
N ASP A 75 -22.93 4.25 18.81
CA ASP A 75 -23.45 5.01 17.68
C ASP A 75 -22.88 4.53 16.32
N ASP A 76 -23.64 3.69 15.62
CA ASP A 76 -23.30 3.14 14.30
C ASP A 76 -23.37 4.19 13.15
N THR A 77 -23.89 5.38 13.42
CA THR A 77 -23.80 6.50 12.47
C THR A 77 -22.54 7.34 12.69
N TYR A 78 -21.69 6.98 13.67
CA TYR A 78 -20.44 7.67 13.92
C TYR A 78 -19.33 7.23 12.97
N MET A 79 -19.34 7.86 11.80
CA MET A 79 -18.40 7.59 10.71
C MET A 79 -16.92 7.55 11.17
N THR A 80 -16.48 8.49 12.01
CA THR A 80 -15.10 8.53 12.50
C THR A 80 -14.71 7.29 13.30
N ALA A 81 -15.63 6.73 14.10
CA ALA A 81 -15.38 5.49 14.83
C ALA A 81 -15.25 4.29 13.88
N HIS A 82 -16.13 4.17 12.88
CA HIS A 82 -16.01 3.16 11.83
C HIS A 82 -14.70 3.29 11.05
N TYR A 83 -14.31 4.51 10.67
CA TYR A 83 -13.09 4.74 9.91
C TYR A 83 -11.85 4.36 10.73
N ASN A 84 -11.77 4.79 12.00
CA ASN A 84 -10.66 4.42 12.89
C ASN A 84 -10.61 2.91 13.15
N LEU A 85 -11.75 2.26 13.37
CA LEU A 85 -11.83 0.81 13.53
C LEU A 85 -11.34 0.08 12.27
N ALA A 86 -11.73 0.55 11.08
CA ALA A 86 -11.23 0.01 9.82
C ALA A 86 -9.72 0.18 9.68
N LYS A 87 -9.15 1.32 10.08
CA LYS A 87 -7.70 1.55 10.07
C LYS A 87 -6.96 0.52 10.94
N VAL A 88 -7.43 0.27 12.16
CA VAL A 88 -6.83 -0.74 13.04
C VAL A 88 -6.95 -2.14 12.42
N PHE A 89 -8.10 -2.48 11.82
CA PHE A 89 -8.24 -3.76 11.11
C PHE A 89 -7.31 -3.89 9.90
N GLN A 90 -7.11 -2.83 9.12
CA GLN A 90 -6.14 -2.82 8.00
C GLN A 90 -4.71 -3.06 8.48
N ASP A 91 -4.31 -2.41 9.57
CA ASP A 91 -2.96 -2.54 10.11
C ASP A 91 -2.71 -3.95 10.69
N LEU A 92 -3.78 -4.58 11.21
CA LEU A 92 -3.79 -6.01 11.60
C LEU A 92 -4.00 -6.97 10.42
N LYS A 93 -4.06 -6.48 9.17
CA LYS A 93 -4.31 -7.26 7.95
C LYS A 93 -5.62 -8.06 7.96
N LYS A 94 -6.60 -7.62 8.74
CA LYS A 94 -7.97 -8.16 8.78
C LYS A 94 -8.83 -7.43 7.74
N TRP A 95 -8.56 -7.73 6.48
CA TRP A 95 -9.07 -6.96 5.33
C TRP A 95 -10.59 -7.03 5.19
N GLU A 96 -11.20 -8.19 5.44
CA GLU A 96 -12.65 -8.38 5.42
C GLU A 96 -13.34 -7.51 6.47
N ASP A 97 -12.85 -7.53 7.72
CA ASP A 97 -13.40 -6.74 8.82
C ASP A 97 -13.28 -5.24 8.52
N ALA A 98 -12.11 -4.80 8.04
CA ALA A 98 -11.90 -3.42 7.61
C ALA A 98 -12.90 -3.00 6.52
N SER A 99 -13.13 -3.85 5.52
CA SER A 99 -14.03 -3.54 4.41
C SER A 99 -15.48 -3.31 4.87
N ARG A 100 -15.97 -4.06 5.87
CA ARG A 100 -17.33 -3.90 6.40
C ARG A 100 -17.52 -2.51 7.03
N HIS A 101 -16.56 -2.06 7.83
CA HIS A 101 -16.63 -0.72 8.43
C HIS A 101 -16.44 0.39 7.38
N LEU A 102 -15.60 0.18 6.37
CA LEU A 102 -15.43 1.15 5.28
C LEU A 102 -16.67 1.29 4.38
N VAL A 103 -17.42 0.21 4.16
CA VAL A 103 -18.74 0.30 3.49
C VAL A 103 -19.69 1.19 4.28
N ARG A 104 -19.67 1.11 5.63
CA ARG A 104 -20.47 2.02 6.46
C ARG A 104 -20.02 3.46 6.30
N VAL A 105 -18.71 3.73 6.32
CA VAL A 105 -18.15 5.07 6.10
C VAL A 105 -18.58 5.65 4.75
N THR A 106 -18.45 4.90 3.65
CA THR A 106 -18.81 5.37 2.31
C THR A 106 -20.32 5.52 2.12
N SER A 107 -21.15 4.79 2.88
CA SER A 107 -22.60 4.98 2.89
C SER A 107 -23.04 6.29 3.56
N ILE A 108 -22.32 6.70 4.61
CA ILE A 108 -22.60 7.93 5.36
C ILE A 108 -22.02 9.15 4.62
N GLU A 109 -20.82 9.02 4.05
CA GLU A 109 -20.11 10.09 3.37
C GLU A 109 -19.72 9.70 1.94
N PRO A 110 -20.65 9.81 0.96
CA PRO A 110 -20.42 9.40 -0.42
C PRO A 110 -19.42 10.28 -1.19
N LYS A 111 -18.94 11.38 -0.58
CA LYS A 111 -17.89 12.27 -1.13
C LYS A 111 -16.52 12.06 -0.46
N ASN A 112 -16.32 10.97 0.29
CA ASN A 112 -15.04 10.66 0.92
C ASN A 112 -14.15 9.80 0.00
N SER A 113 -13.32 10.45 -0.83
CA SER A 113 -12.42 9.74 -1.76
C SER A 113 -11.46 8.78 -1.03
N ARG A 114 -10.99 9.16 0.16
CA ARG A 114 -10.06 8.38 0.95
C ARG A 114 -10.68 7.08 1.45
N ALA A 115 -11.90 7.12 1.96
CA ALA A 115 -12.63 5.93 2.39
C ALA A 115 -12.88 4.96 1.23
N PHE A 116 -13.26 5.47 0.05
CA PHE A 116 -13.39 4.64 -1.15
C PHE A 116 -12.06 4.02 -1.60
N TYR A 117 -10.95 4.76 -1.52
CA TYR A 117 -9.62 4.24 -1.81
C TYR A 117 -9.19 3.14 -0.82
N ASP A 118 -9.43 3.35 0.47
CA ASP A 118 -9.13 2.38 1.52
C ASP A 118 -9.99 1.12 1.35
N LEU A 119 -11.28 1.28 0.99
CA LEU A 119 -12.20 0.18 0.69
C LEU A 119 -11.72 -0.64 -0.50
N GLY A 120 -11.36 0.04 -1.59
CA GLY A 120 -10.81 -0.61 -2.78
C GLY A 120 -9.49 -1.33 -2.50
N THR A 121 -8.66 -0.78 -1.62
CA THR A 121 -7.43 -1.44 -1.15
C THR A 121 -7.75 -2.71 -0.36
N CYS A 122 -8.74 -2.68 0.55
CA CYS A 122 -9.18 -3.89 1.26
C CYS A 122 -9.67 -4.97 0.28
N TYR A 123 -10.53 -4.61 -0.68
CA TYR A 123 -11.03 -5.55 -1.69
C TYR A 123 -9.92 -6.14 -2.57
N LEU A 124 -8.89 -5.35 -2.90
CA LEU A 124 -7.71 -5.85 -3.61
C LEU A 124 -6.98 -6.94 -2.80
N HIS A 125 -6.79 -6.74 -1.49
CA HIS A 125 -6.12 -7.72 -0.64
C HIS A 125 -6.89 -9.04 -0.53
N VAL A 126 -8.23 -9.00 -0.47
CA VAL A 126 -9.10 -10.19 -0.48
C VAL A 126 -9.41 -10.71 -1.89
N LYS A 127 -8.72 -10.19 -2.91
CA LYS A 127 -8.85 -10.58 -4.33
C LYS A 127 -10.25 -10.39 -4.93
N ARG A 128 -11.10 -9.55 -4.35
CA ARG A 128 -12.41 -9.16 -4.91
C ARG A 128 -12.20 -8.02 -5.91
N TYR A 129 -11.63 -8.35 -7.06
CA TYR A 129 -11.10 -7.37 -8.01
C TYR A 129 -12.15 -6.41 -8.60
N ASP A 130 -13.38 -6.86 -8.83
CA ASP A 130 -14.43 -6.00 -9.38
C ASP A 130 -14.90 -4.98 -8.36
N LEU A 131 -15.20 -5.40 -7.12
CA LEU A 131 -15.50 -4.49 -6.02
C LEU A 131 -14.35 -3.51 -5.73
N ALA A 132 -13.10 -3.98 -5.84
CA ALA A 132 -11.93 -3.12 -5.70
C ALA A 132 -11.89 -2.04 -6.79
N ARG A 133 -12.16 -2.41 -8.04
CA ARG A 133 -12.20 -1.49 -9.18
C ARG A 133 -13.30 -0.45 -9.01
N ASP A 134 -14.49 -0.87 -8.61
CA ASP A 134 -15.63 0.03 -8.40
C ASP A 134 -15.36 1.06 -7.31
N ALA A 135 -14.85 0.62 -6.16
CA ALA A 135 -14.49 1.51 -5.06
C ALA A 135 -13.37 2.49 -5.47
N LEU A 136 -12.34 2.03 -6.18
CA LEU A 136 -11.26 2.91 -6.66
C LEU A 136 -11.74 3.90 -7.72
N ASN A 137 -12.65 3.51 -8.60
CA ASN A 137 -13.27 4.41 -9.58
C ASN A 137 -14.16 5.45 -8.90
N LYS A 138 -14.90 5.08 -7.84
CA LYS A 138 -15.62 6.05 -6.99
C LYS A 138 -14.65 7.03 -6.33
N ALA A 139 -13.53 6.55 -5.78
CA ALA A 139 -12.49 7.43 -5.23
C ALA A 139 -11.97 8.44 -6.28
N LEU A 140 -11.75 8.00 -7.52
CA LEU A 140 -11.32 8.85 -8.63
C LEU A 140 -12.41 9.81 -9.12
N SER A 141 -13.69 9.42 -9.08
CA SER A 141 -14.79 10.34 -9.43
C SER A 141 -14.91 11.51 -8.45
N VAL A 142 -14.54 11.29 -7.18
CA VAL A 142 -14.49 12.33 -6.15
C VAL A 142 -13.18 13.12 -6.23
N GLN A 143 -12.06 12.43 -6.45
CA GLN A 143 -10.72 13.04 -6.53
C GLN A 143 -9.97 12.54 -7.79
N PRO A 144 -10.13 13.21 -8.94
CA PRO A 144 -9.56 12.75 -10.22
C PRO A 144 -8.02 12.64 -10.26
N LYS A 145 -7.32 13.39 -9.39
CA LYS A 145 -5.86 13.39 -9.29
C LYS A 145 -5.32 12.46 -8.19
N LEU A 146 -6.11 11.47 -7.73
CA LEU A 146 -5.68 10.51 -6.71
C LEU A 146 -4.76 9.43 -7.32
N TYR A 147 -3.48 9.75 -7.48
CA TYR A 147 -2.49 8.88 -8.14
C TYR A 147 -2.36 7.48 -7.49
N VAL A 148 -2.57 7.36 -6.18
CA VAL A 148 -2.54 6.07 -5.47
C VAL A 148 -3.67 5.13 -5.91
N ALA A 149 -4.82 5.67 -6.32
CA ALA A 149 -5.92 4.85 -6.84
C ALA A 149 -5.58 4.28 -8.23
N HIS A 150 -4.97 5.07 -9.11
CA HIS A 150 -4.43 4.55 -10.37
C HIS A 150 -3.36 3.48 -10.15
N TYR A 151 -2.47 3.65 -9.18
CA TYR A 151 -1.50 2.60 -8.83
C TYR A 151 -2.19 1.29 -8.43
N ARG A 152 -3.24 1.34 -7.59
CA ARG A 152 -4.02 0.16 -7.20
C ARG A 152 -4.75 -0.48 -8.39
N LEU A 153 -5.35 0.33 -9.26
CA LEU A 153 -5.98 -0.16 -10.50
C LEU A 153 -4.98 -0.88 -11.42
N GLY A 154 -3.75 -0.37 -11.52
CA GLY A 154 -2.67 -1.05 -12.24
C GLY A 154 -2.32 -2.42 -11.62
N GLN A 155 -2.29 -2.52 -10.28
CA GLN A 155 -2.08 -3.79 -9.58
C GLN A 155 -3.22 -4.78 -9.83
N ILE A 156 -4.47 -4.31 -9.86
CA ILE A 156 -5.64 -5.13 -10.21
C ILE A 156 -5.50 -5.66 -11.63
N ALA A 157 -5.25 -4.78 -12.61
CA ALA A 157 -5.10 -5.17 -14.01
C ALA A 157 -3.98 -6.20 -14.22
N GLN A 158 -2.82 -6.00 -13.55
CA GLN A 158 -1.72 -6.96 -13.60
C GLN A 158 -2.08 -8.31 -12.96
N ALA A 159 -2.86 -8.31 -11.87
CA ALA A 159 -3.34 -9.55 -11.25
C ALA A 159 -4.35 -10.32 -12.12
N GLN A 160 -5.03 -9.62 -13.02
CA GLN A 160 -5.98 -10.17 -14.00
C GLN A 160 -5.32 -10.44 -15.38
N ASP A 161 -3.99 -10.37 -15.47
CA ASP A 161 -3.23 -10.56 -16.71
C ASP A 161 -3.66 -9.61 -17.86
N LYS A 162 -3.99 -8.36 -17.51
CA LYS A 162 -4.35 -7.29 -18.45
C LYS A 162 -3.20 -6.27 -18.57
N PRO A 163 -2.12 -6.57 -19.31
CA PRO A 163 -0.91 -5.74 -19.32
C PRO A 163 -1.12 -4.34 -19.87
N LYS A 164 -1.96 -4.16 -20.91
CA LYS A 164 -2.27 -2.85 -21.49
C LYS A 164 -2.97 -1.92 -20.49
N ASP A 165 -3.90 -2.46 -19.70
CA ASP A 165 -4.58 -1.71 -18.65
C ASP A 165 -3.63 -1.36 -17.48
N ALA A 166 -2.78 -2.31 -17.10
CA ALA A 166 -1.78 -2.10 -16.06
C ALA A 166 -0.79 -1.00 -16.43
N ASP A 167 -0.26 -1.02 -17.66
CA ASP A 167 0.60 0.01 -18.22
C ASP A 167 -0.07 1.40 -18.13
N ARG A 168 -1.28 1.53 -18.67
CA ARG A 168 -2.05 2.79 -18.68
C ARG A 168 -2.19 3.36 -17.28
N HIS A 169 -2.57 2.53 -16.31
CA HIS A 169 -2.79 2.95 -14.93
C HIS A 169 -1.50 3.32 -14.19
N TYR A 170 -0.42 2.55 -14.37
CA TYR A 170 0.88 2.91 -13.79
C TYR A 170 1.43 4.20 -14.38
N ARG A 171 1.37 4.39 -15.71
CA ARG A 171 1.76 5.65 -16.36
C ARG A 171 0.93 6.83 -15.87
N LYS A 172 -0.38 6.64 -15.66
CA LYS A 172 -1.23 7.71 -15.11
C LYS A 172 -0.84 8.10 -13.69
N ALA A 173 -0.50 7.13 -12.84
CA ALA A 173 0.00 7.40 -11.49
C ALA A 173 1.33 8.20 -11.53
N ILE A 174 2.25 7.83 -12.43
CA ILE A 174 3.52 8.52 -12.67
C ILE A 174 3.28 9.96 -13.16
N GLN A 175 2.39 10.13 -14.13
CA GLN A 175 2.06 11.45 -14.70
C GLN A 175 1.53 12.42 -13.63
N ILE A 176 0.71 11.94 -12.70
CA ILE A 176 0.13 12.78 -11.65
C ILE A 176 1.14 13.05 -10.52
N ASN A 177 1.97 12.06 -10.16
CA ASN A 177 3.00 12.22 -9.15
C ASN A 177 4.29 11.48 -9.53
N ALA A 178 5.21 12.22 -10.16
CA ALA A 178 6.50 11.69 -10.60
C ALA A 178 7.45 11.32 -9.45
N ARG A 179 7.19 11.74 -8.21
CA ARG A 179 7.99 11.33 -7.03
C ARG A 179 7.50 10.01 -6.42
N PHE A 180 6.35 9.49 -6.86
CA PHE A 180 5.84 8.21 -6.38
C PHE A 180 6.51 7.05 -7.13
N VAL A 181 7.57 6.50 -6.54
CA VAL A 181 8.44 5.50 -7.18
C VAL A 181 7.76 4.15 -7.43
N LYS A 182 6.79 3.74 -6.60
CA LYS A 182 6.17 2.39 -6.67
C LYS A 182 5.62 2.03 -8.06
N PRO A 183 4.86 2.90 -8.75
CA PRO A 183 4.46 2.71 -10.14
C PRO A 183 5.60 2.46 -11.14
N PHE A 184 6.75 3.15 -11.02
CA PHE A 184 7.88 2.92 -11.91
C PHE A 184 8.41 1.50 -11.76
N VAL A 185 8.59 1.04 -10.52
CA VAL A 185 9.05 -0.33 -10.26
C VAL A 185 8.05 -1.35 -10.81
N LYS A 186 6.74 -1.17 -10.57
CA LYS A 186 5.72 -2.09 -11.11
C LYS A 186 5.65 -2.06 -12.64
N LEU A 187 5.80 -0.90 -13.26
CA LEU A 187 5.79 -0.75 -14.72
C LEU A 187 7.04 -1.37 -15.37
N GLY A 188 8.23 -1.16 -14.82
CA GLY A 188 9.44 -1.79 -15.34
C GLY A 188 9.43 -3.31 -15.14
N LEU A 189 8.94 -3.82 -14.01
CA LEU A 189 8.73 -5.26 -13.82
C LEU A 189 7.66 -5.82 -14.77
N LEU A 190 6.61 -5.06 -15.08
CA LEU A 190 5.63 -5.43 -16.10
C LEU A 190 6.31 -5.59 -17.46
N TYR A 191 7.15 -4.64 -17.87
CA TYR A 191 7.87 -4.72 -19.14
C TYR A 191 8.86 -5.88 -19.21
N LEU A 192 9.61 -6.17 -18.14
CA LEU A 192 10.47 -7.36 -18.08
C LEU A 192 9.67 -8.65 -18.23
N ASN A 193 8.48 -8.71 -17.64
CA ASN A 193 7.63 -9.89 -17.76
C ASN A 193 7.18 -10.12 -19.21
N TYR A 194 6.88 -9.09 -19.99
CA TYR A 194 6.43 -9.24 -21.37
C TYR A 194 7.55 -9.00 -22.40
N ASP A 195 8.81 -9.24 -22.01
CA ASP A 195 9.97 -9.18 -22.90
C ASP A 195 10.16 -7.83 -23.62
N TYR A 196 9.89 -6.73 -22.92
CA TYR A 196 10.17 -5.35 -23.35
C TYR A 196 11.33 -4.71 -22.57
N PRO A 197 12.57 -5.24 -22.69
CA PRO A 197 13.67 -4.83 -21.83
C PRO A 197 14.13 -3.38 -22.04
N ASP A 198 13.98 -2.82 -23.25
CA ASP A 198 14.29 -1.40 -23.52
C ASP A 198 13.40 -0.46 -22.71
N LEU A 199 12.09 -0.71 -22.70
CA LEU A 199 11.13 0.06 -21.91
C LEU A 199 11.36 -0.14 -20.41
N ALA A 200 11.66 -1.37 -19.98
CA ALA A 200 12.01 -1.66 -18.59
C ALA A 200 13.23 -0.86 -18.13
N MET A 201 14.29 -0.84 -18.94
CA MET A 201 15.51 -0.07 -18.65
C MET A 201 15.19 1.42 -18.49
N GLN A 202 14.42 2.02 -19.40
CA GLN A 202 14.09 3.46 -19.34
C GLN A 202 13.32 3.82 -18.06
N VAL A 203 12.30 3.03 -17.72
CA VAL A 203 11.49 3.26 -16.51
C VAL A 203 12.33 3.03 -15.24
N MET A 204 13.18 2.01 -15.22
CA MET A 204 14.01 1.71 -14.05
C MET A 204 15.13 2.75 -13.85
N LYS A 205 15.71 3.30 -14.93
CA LYS A 205 16.61 4.46 -14.85
C LYS A 205 15.93 5.65 -14.16
N SER A 206 14.67 5.90 -14.49
CA SER A 206 13.87 6.95 -13.83
C SER A 206 13.64 6.63 -12.35
N ALA A 207 13.32 5.37 -12.02
CA ALA A 207 13.11 4.94 -10.64
C ALA A 207 14.35 5.15 -9.75
N VAL A 208 15.55 4.74 -10.23
CA VAL A 208 16.81 4.91 -9.46
C VAL A 208 17.28 6.36 -9.42
N ALA A 209 16.90 7.20 -10.38
CA ALA A 209 17.17 8.63 -10.33
C ALA A 209 16.35 9.33 -9.22
N ILE A 210 15.12 8.88 -8.97
CA ILE A 210 14.25 9.40 -7.91
C ILE A 210 14.65 8.84 -6.54
N ASN A 211 14.90 7.53 -6.45
CA ASN A 211 15.33 6.87 -5.22
C ASN A 211 16.62 6.08 -5.47
N LYS A 212 17.74 6.70 -5.10
CA LYS A 212 19.09 6.15 -5.28
C LYS A 212 19.42 4.98 -4.35
N ASP A 213 18.57 4.70 -3.37
CA ASP A 213 18.79 3.64 -2.37
C ASP A 213 17.90 2.41 -2.64
N SER A 214 17.18 2.39 -3.77
CA SER A 214 16.27 1.29 -4.10
C SER A 214 17.00 0.09 -4.68
N GLY A 215 17.33 -0.88 -3.82
CA GLY A 215 17.91 -2.17 -4.23
C GLY A 215 17.04 -2.93 -5.26
N GLU A 216 15.71 -2.96 -5.06
CA GLU A 216 14.76 -3.58 -6.00
C GLU A 216 14.80 -2.93 -7.40
N ALA A 217 14.88 -1.60 -7.47
CA ALA A 217 14.96 -0.89 -8.75
C ALA A 217 16.28 -1.15 -9.48
N TYR A 218 17.41 -1.17 -8.77
CA TYR A 218 18.69 -1.55 -9.38
C TYR A 218 18.73 -3.01 -9.83
N ASN A 219 18.14 -3.93 -9.08
CA ASN A 219 18.05 -5.33 -9.48
C ASN A 219 17.25 -5.47 -10.80
N ALA A 220 16.09 -4.82 -10.89
CA ALA A 220 15.29 -4.82 -12.11
C ALA A 220 16.00 -4.10 -13.28
N LEU A 221 16.76 -3.03 -13.01
CA LEU A 221 17.59 -2.36 -14.02
C LEU A 221 18.70 -3.30 -14.53
N GLY A 222 19.36 -4.05 -13.65
CA GLY A 222 20.35 -5.06 -14.01
C GLY A 222 19.75 -6.17 -14.87
N ALA A 223 18.57 -6.66 -14.50
CA ALA A 223 17.85 -7.64 -15.30
C ALA A 223 17.52 -7.12 -16.72
N ALA A 224 17.07 -5.86 -16.83
CA ALA A 224 16.84 -5.22 -18.12
C ALA A 224 18.11 -5.15 -18.98
N TYR A 225 19.23 -4.72 -18.41
CA TYR A 225 20.52 -4.70 -19.11
C TYR A 225 20.98 -6.09 -19.54
N GLN A 226 20.77 -7.10 -18.69
CA GLN A 226 21.15 -8.48 -19.00
C GLN A 226 20.35 -9.04 -20.18
N MET A 227 19.04 -8.77 -20.26
CA MET A 227 18.22 -9.14 -21.43
C MET A 227 18.67 -8.42 -22.71
N LEU A 228 19.18 -7.20 -22.59
CA LEU A 228 19.79 -6.43 -23.68
C LEU A 228 21.25 -6.83 -23.97
N LYS A 229 21.77 -7.88 -23.32
CA LYS A 229 23.17 -8.34 -23.42
C LYS A 229 24.22 -7.27 -23.06
N GLN A 230 23.83 -6.21 -22.34
CA GLN A 230 24.72 -5.18 -21.80
C GLN A 230 25.26 -5.65 -20.44
N TYR A 231 26.07 -6.70 -20.47
CA TYR A 231 26.48 -7.43 -19.26
C TYR A 231 27.34 -6.61 -18.30
N ASP A 232 28.12 -5.65 -18.82
CA ASP A 232 28.91 -4.68 -18.06
C ASP A 232 28.01 -3.83 -17.16
N LYS A 233 26.97 -3.22 -17.75
CA LYS A 233 26.00 -2.40 -17.03
C LYS A 233 25.10 -3.24 -16.13
N ALA A 234 24.79 -4.47 -16.53
CA ALA A 234 24.05 -5.40 -15.68
C ALA A 234 24.81 -5.72 -14.40
N ALA A 235 26.10 -6.08 -14.51
CA ALA A 235 26.94 -6.40 -13.35
C ALA A 235 27.10 -5.21 -12.39
N ASP A 236 27.23 -3.98 -12.91
CA ASP A 236 27.26 -2.76 -12.09
C ASP A 236 25.92 -2.49 -11.41
N ALA A 237 24.80 -2.58 -12.13
CA ALA A 237 23.48 -2.40 -11.56
C ALA A 237 23.19 -3.42 -10.45
N PHE A 238 23.51 -4.70 -10.64
CA PHE A 238 23.37 -5.69 -9.57
C PHE A 238 24.30 -5.43 -8.38
N LYS A 239 25.51 -4.93 -8.61
CA LYS A 239 26.41 -4.51 -7.53
C LYS A 239 25.76 -3.41 -6.68
N ARG A 240 25.22 -2.37 -7.32
CA ARG A 240 24.50 -1.28 -6.64
C ARG A 240 23.24 -1.77 -5.94
N ALA A 241 22.55 -2.77 -6.51
CA ALA A 241 21.43 -3.41 -5.83
C ALA A 241 21.84 -4.04 -4.49
N LEU A 242 22.98 -4.75 -4.47
CA LEU A 242 23.52 -5.44 -3.30
C LEU A 242 24.16 -4.51 -2.27
N GLU A 243 24.69 -3.36 -2.70
CA GLU A 243 25.15 -2.28 -1.82
C GLU A 243 23.99 -1.68 -1.02
N ASN A 244 22.83 -1.49 -1.68
CA ASN A 244 21.63 -0.93 -1.06
C ASN A 244 20.80 -1.96 -0.29
N GLN A 245 20.78 -3.20 -0.77
CA GLN A 245 20.02 -4.29 -0.15
C GLN A 245 20.76 -5.61 -0.29
N ARG A 246 21.41 -6.02 0.80
CA ARG A 246 22.33 -7.16 0.82
C ARG A 246 21.66 -8.52 0.67
N ASP A 247 20.35 -8.64 0.90
CA ASP A 247 19.58 -9.89 0.88
C ASP A 247 18.82 -10.13 -0.45
N LEU A 248 19.25 -9.49 -1.53
CA LEU A 248 18.72 -9.73 -2.88
C LEU A 248 19.44 -10.92 -3.54
N TYR A 249 18.98 -12.13 -3.24
CA TYR A 249 19.51 -13.38 -3.80
C TYR A 249 19.52 -13.41 -5.34
N ASP A 250 18.46 -12.90 -5.97
CA ASP A 250 18.37 -12.80 -7.43
C ASP A 250 19.49 -11.92 -8.00
N ALA A 251 19.77 -10.79 -7.35
CA ALA A 251 20.85 -9.88 -7.75
C ALA A 251 22.23 -10.53 -7.56
N MET A 252 22.44 -11.32 -6.50
CA MET A 252 23.69 -12.06 -6.31
C MET A 252 23.94 -13.07 -7.43
N TYR A 253 22.94 -13.89 -7.74
CA TYR A 253 23.02 -14.89 -8.80
C TYR A 253 23.23 -14.20 -10.16
N ASN A 254 22.36 -13.25 -10.51
CA ASN A 254 22.39 -12.58 -11.80
C ASN A 254 23.67 -11.77 -12.02
N ARG A 255 24.26 -11.19 -10.96
CA ARG A 255 25.60 -10.57 -11.05
C ARG A 255 26.66 -11.59 -11.45
N GLY A 256 26.64 -12.78 -10.86
CA GLY A 256 27.55 -13.87 -11.23
C GLY A 256 27.39 -14.28 -12.69
N ILE A 257 26.16 -14.41 -13.17
CA ILE A 257 25.85 -14.72 -14.57
C ILE A 257 26.35 -13.60 -15.50
N ALA A 258 26.06 -12.34 -15.19
CA ALA A 258 26.53 -11.21 -16.00
C ALA A 258 28.07 -11.15 -16.08
N LEU A 259 28.77 -11.41 -14.97
CA LEU A 259 30.24 -11.49 -14.95
C LEU A 259 30.78 -12.68 -15.77
N ALA A 260 30.09 -13.82 -15.75
CA ALA A 260 30.45 -14.97 -16.56
C ALA A 260 30.32 -14.63 -18.06
N SER A 261 29.23 -13.97 -18.46
CA SER A 261 29.01 -13.52 -19.83
C SER A 261 30.02 -12.46 -20.31
N LEU A 262 30.68 -11.75 -19.40
CA LEU A 262 31.80 -10.85 -19.70
C LEU A 262 33.16 -11.56 -19.80
N GLY A 263 33.23 -12.86 -19.53
CA GLY A 263 34.50 -13.60 -19.43
C GLY A 263 35.29 -13.32 -18.16
N LYS A 264 34.71 -12.62 -17.16
CA LYS A 264 35.34 -12.35 -15.87
C LYS A 264 35.22 -13.55 -14.93
N LEU A 265 35.79 -14.69 -15.32
CA LEU A 265 35.55 -16.01 -14.71
C LEU A 265 35.80 -16.04 -13.19
N LYS A 266 36.92 -15.47 -12.73
CA LYS A 266 37.25 -15.43 -11.29
C LYS A 266 36.23 -14.62 -10.47
N GLU A 267 35.78 -13.47 -11.01
CA GLU A 267 34.77 -12.64 -10.33
C GLU A 267 33.39 -13.29 -10.36
N ALA A 268 33.05 -13.95 -11.46
CA ALA A 268 31.81 -14.70 -11.63
C ALA A 268 31.73 -15.86 -10.63
N GLU A 269 32.78 -16.68 -10.52
CA GLU A 269 32.86 -17.75 -9.54
C GLU A 269 32.70 -17.21 -8.11
N LYS A 270 33.43 -16.14 -7.77
CA LYS A 270 33.32 -15.51 -6.43
C LYS A 270 31.88 -15.07 -6.13
N ALA A 271 31.20 -14.45 -7.10
CA ALA A 271 29.81 -14.02 -6.95
C ALA A 271 28.83 -15.19 -6.79
N LEU A 272 28.97 -16.24 -7.60
CA LEU A 272 28.11 -17.43 -7.52
C LEU A 272 28.36 -18.24 -6.24
N ARG A 273 29.61 -18.33 -5.77
CA ARG A 273 29.93 -18.94 -4.46
C ARG A 273 29.35 -18.14 -3.29
N LEU A 274 29.35 -16.81 -3.39
CA LEU A 274 28.69 -15.96 -2.39
C LEU A 274 27.18 -16.22 -2.36
N PHE A 275 26.53 -16.27 -3.53
CA PHE A 275 25.11 -16.61 -3.65
C PHE A 275 24.79 -17.97 -3.02
N THR A 276 25.49 -19.04 -3.43
CA THR A 276 25.24 -20.41 -2.93
C THR A 276 25.40 -20.49 -1.41
N ARG A 277 26.42 -19.83 -0.83
CA ARG A 277 26.60 -19.74 0.62
C ARG A 277 25.46 -18.98 1.30
N ALA A 278 25.04 -17.84 0.75
CA ALA A 278 23.99 -17.01 1.34
C ALA A 278 22.59 -17.65 1.23
N ALA A 279 22.35 -18.43 0.18
CA ALA A 279 21.09 -19.12 -0.11
C ALA A 279 20.95 -20.45 0.65
N ARG A 280 22.04 -21.05 1.14
CA ARG A 280 22.02 -22.35 1.82
C ARG A 280 21.09 -22.34 3.04
N GLY A 281 20.13 -23.27 3.06
CA GLY A 281 19.16 -23.41 4.15
C GLY A 281 18.08 -22.33 4.20
N LYS A 282 18.03 -21.41 3.21
CA LYS A 282 16.98 -20.39 3.13
C LYS A 282 15.77 -20.95 2.40
N LYS A 283 14.65 -21.11 3.12
CA LYS A 283 13.36 -21.53 2.54
C LYS A 283 12.85 -20.60 1.43
N SER A 284 13.29 -19.34 1.43
CA SER A 284 12.89 -18.33 0.45
C SER A 284 13.63 -18.46 -0.90
N VAL A 285 14.69 -19.28 -0.97
CA VAL A 285 15.46 -19.47 -2.20
C VAL A 285 15.23 -20.88 -2.70
N ASP A 286 14.84 -20.98 -3.97
CA ASP A 286 14.67 -22.26 -4.65
C ASP A 286 16.02 -22.99 -4.72
N GLN A 287 16.04 -24.27 -4.34
CA GLN A 287 17.25 -25.08 -4.39
C GLN A 287 17.70 -25.34 -5.83
N GLU A 288 16.80 -25.23 -6.81
CA GLU A 288 17.17 -25.28 -8.23
C GLU A 288 18.16 -24.17 -8.60
N TRP A 289 18.00 -22.97 -8.05
CA TRP A 289 18.93 -21.86 -8.30
C TRP A 289 20.31 -22.13 -7.69
N VAL A 290 20.34 -22.74 -6.50
CA VAL A 290 21.59 -23.13 -5.85
C VAL A 290 22.35 -24.16 -6.70
N ARG A 291 21.63 -25.17 -7.23
CA ARG A 291 22.20 -26.16 -8.16
C ARG A 291 22.69 -25.50 -9.44
N ALA A 292 21.87 -24.68 -10.09
CA ALA A 292 22.24 -23.97 -11.31
C ALA A 292 23.49 -23.08 -11.12
N ALA A 293 23.65 -22.47 -9.95
CA ALA A 293 24.87 -21.71 -9.63
C ALA A 293 26.11 -22.61 -9.48
N GLN A 294 25.97 -23.79 -8.87
CA GLN A 294 27.05 -24.78 -8.74
C GLN A 294 27.47 -25.37 -10.09
N ASP A 295 26.48 -25.70 -10.92
CA ASP A 295 26.70 -26.19 -12.29
C ASP A 295 27.42 -25.11 -13.09
N LYS A 296 26.97 -23.85 -13.00
CA LYS A 296 27.62 -22.75 -13.69
C LYS A 296 29.06 -22.55 -13.24
N ILE A 297 29.35 -22.63 -11.94
CA ILE A 297 30.74 -22.57 -11.41
C ILE A 297 31.62 -23.65 -12.03
N SER A 298 31.09 -24.87 -12.19
CA SER A 298 31.82 -26.00 -12.78
C SER A 298 32.09 -25.78 -14.28
N GLU A 299 31.12 -25.20 -14.99
CA GLU A 299 31.22 -24.85 -16.40
C GLU A 299 32.28 -23.78 -16.69
N LEU A 300 32.47 -22.79 -15.79
CA LEU A 300 33.43 -21.69 -15.98
C LEU A 300 34.87 -22.16 -16.29
N TYR A 301 35.25 -23.37 -15.87
CA TYR A 301 36.58 -23.94 -16.05
C TYR A 301 36.60 -25.18 -16.96
N GLY A 302 35.55 -25.42 -17.74
CA GLY A 302 35.52 -26.51 -18.73
C GLY A 302 35.35 -27.92 -18.16
N LYS A 303 34.92 -28.08 -16.90
CA LYS A 303 34.52 -29.39 -16.38
C LYS A 303 33.10 -29.71 -16.86
N GLN A 304 32.97 -30.32 -18.04
CA GLN A 304 31.69 -30.83 -18.52
C GLN A 304 31.17 -31.94 -17.60
N HIS A 305 30.09 -31.67 -16.89
CA HIS A 305 29.11 -32.71 -16.55
C HIS A 305 27.91 -32.48 -17.45
N GLY A 306 27.35 -33.57 -17.97
CA GLY A 306 26.44 -33.61 -19.14
C GLY A 306 25.19 -32.70 -19.06
N PRO A 307 24.41 -32.63 -20.15
CA PRO A 307 23.38 -31.61 -20.31
C PRO A 307 22.29 -31.72 -19.25
N SER A 308 22.24 -30.77 -18.34
CA SER A 308 21.14 -30.50 -17.41
C SER A 308 21.34 -29.07 -16.92
N SER A 309 20.40 -28.13 -16.94
CA SER A 309 18.95 -28.21 -16.93
C SER A 309 18.39 -26.91 -17.55
N VAL A 310 17.18 -27.00 -18.09
CA VAL A 310 16.41 -25.85 -18.57
C VAL A 310 16.37 -24.76 -17.48
N MET A 311 16.72 -23.54 -17.86
CA MET A 311 16.58 -22.32 -17.05
C MET A 311 15.18 -22.31 -16.39
N PRO A 312 15.05 -22.27 -15.05
CA PRO A 312 13.72 -22.17 -14.45
C PRO A 312 13.05 -20.89 -14.95
N LYS A 313 11.93 -21.05 -15.67
CA LYS A 313 11.15 -19.94 -16.21
C LYS A 313 10.60 -19.12 -15.05
N ARG A 314 11.20 -17.94 -14.85
CA ARG A 314 10.86 -16.95 -13.82
C ARG A 314 10.98 -17.48 -12.39
N LEU A 315 11.33 -16.57 -11.48
CA LEU A 315 10.98 -16.74 -10.08
C LEU A 315 9.48 -17.05 -9.98
N PRO A 316 9.03 -18.03 -9.17
CA PRO A 316 7.65 -18.06 -8.77
C PRO A 316 7.31 -16.67 -8.25
N LYS A 317 6.21 -16.09 -8.78
CA LYS A 317 5.62 -14.85 -8.24
C LYS A 317 5.70 -14.97 -6.73
N ARG A 318 6.43 -14.06 -6.05
CA ARG A 318 6.47 -14.00 -4.57
C ARG A 318 5.09 -14.39 -4.08
N ALA A 319 5.00 -15.57 -3.43
CA ALA A 319 3.74 -16.02 -2.87
C ALA A 319 3.22 -14.88 -1.99
N LYS A 320 1.94 -14.55 -2.19
CA LYS A 320 1.25 -13.48 -1.46
C LYS A 320 1.36 -13.68 0.04
#